data_AF-A0A952W5G4-F1
#
_entry.id   AF-A0A952W5G4-F1
#
_cell.length_a   1.000
_cell.length_b   1.000
_cell.length_c   1.000
_cell.angle_alpha   90.00
_cell.angle_beta   90.00
_cell.angle_gamma   90.00
#
_symmetry.space_group_name_H-M   'P 1'
#
loop_
_entity.id
_entity.type
_entity.pdbx_description
1 polymer ?
#
loop_
_entity_poly.entity_id
_entity_poly.type
_entity_poly.pdbx_seq_one_letter_code
_entity_poly.pdbx_strand_id
1 'polypeptide(L)'
;MLLKLIDAKGITHWVNPLHVKMLREKKGVTEVFITMNPSWPSPTLKIKEPIDTIAALINASMPDNLGFIPDDDLISGSHGTTTAV
;
A
#
# COMPACT_ATOMS: atom_id res chain seq x y z
N MET A 1 12.52 -5.35 -8.91
CA MET A 1 13.03 -4.99 -7.57
C MET A 1 12.08 -5.58 -6.53
N LEU A 2 12.57 -6.12 -5.41
CA LEU A 2 11.72 -6.63 -4.33
C LEU A 2 11.74 -5.64 -3.15
N LEU A 3 10.57 -5.42 -2.56
CA LEU A 3 10.41 -4.60 -1.37
C LEU A 3 10.70 -5.39 -0.11
N LYS A 4 11.53 -4.83 0.75
CA LYS A 4 11.76 -5.36 2.09
C LYS A 4 10.72 -4.76 3.04
N LEU A 5 9.80 -5.59 3.53
CA LEU A 5 8.77 -5.22 4.49
C LEU A 5 8.98 -5.98 5.79
N ILE A 6 8.81 -5.34 6.94
CA ILE A 6 8.99 -5.97 8.25
C ILE A 6 7.60 -6.13 8.90
N ASP A 7 7.18 -7.38 9.10
CA ASP A 7 5.91 -7.68 9.76
C ASP A 7 5.94 -7.26 11.23
N ALA A 8 4.78 -7.16 11.87
CA ALA A 8 4.63 -6.80 13.28
C ALA A 8 5.40 -7.74 14.24
N LYS A 9 5.73 -8.94 13.77
CA LYS A 9 6.54 -9.97 14.45
C LYS A 9 8.06 -9.79 14.27
N GLY A 10 8.51 -8.78 13.53
CA GLY A 10 9.92 -8.55 13.21
C GLY A 10 10.46 -9.44 12.10
N ILE A 11 9.59 -10.16 11.39
CA ILE A 11 9.99 -11.03 10.27
C ILE A 11 10.15 -10.17 9.03
N THR A 12 11.30 -10.31 8.36
CA THR A 12 11.54 -9.64 7.07
C THR A 12 10.89 -10.45 5.95
N HIS A 13 10.00 -9.79 5.21
CA HIS A 13 9.35 -10.32 4.03
C HIS A 13 9.81 -9.55 2.80
N TRP A 14 10.16 -10.29 1.76
CA TRP A 14 10.45 -9.72 0.45
C TRP A 14 9.20 -9.82 -0.41
N VAL A 15 8.59 -8.68 -0.72
CA VAL A 15 7.33 -8.59 -1.44
C VAL A 15 7.57 -7.94 -2.80
N ASN A 16 6.98 -8.50 -3.85
CA ASN A 16 6.97 -7.85 -5.14
C ASN A 16 5.88 -6.76 -5.14
N PRO A 17 6.20 -5.47 -5.35
CA PRO A 17 5.20 -4.40 -5.39
C PRO A 17 4.07 -4.67 -6.40
N LEU A 18 4.36 -5.37 -7.51
CA LEU A 18 3.36 -5.71 -8.53
C LEU A 18 2.25 -6.66 -8.03
N HIS A 19 2.47 -7.36 -6.91
CA HIS A 19 1.46 -8.23 -6.31
C HIS A 19 0.71 -7.54 -5.17
N VAL A 20 1.11 -6.33 -4.77
CA VAL A 20 0.38 -5.53 -3.79
C VAL A 20 -0.85 -4.95 -4.48
N LYS A 21 -2.03 -5.33 -3.98
CA LYS A 21 -3.30 -4.80 -4.51
C LYS A 21 -3.89 -3.68 -3.69
N MET A 22 -3.66 -3.70 -2.38
CA MET A 22 -4.30 -2.76 -1.49
C MET A 22 -3.44 -2.59 -0.24
N LEU A 23 -3.37 -1.35 0.22
CA LEU A 23 -2.90 -1.00 1.55
C LEU A 23 -4.11 -0.54 2.35
N ARG A 24 -4.20 -0.99 3.60
CA ARG A 24 -5.24 -0.55 4.53
C ARG A 24 -4.63 -0.30 5.88
N GLU A 25 -4.86 0.86 6.46
CA GLU A 25 -4.52 1.08 7.86
C GLU A 25 -5.66 0.62 8.76
N LYS A 26 -5.34 -0.13 9.81
CA LYS A 26 -6.32 -0.60 10.80
C LYS A 26 -5.72 -0.61 12.19
N LYS A 27 -6.24 0.25 13.08
CA LYS A 27 -5.81 0.34 14.49
C LYS A 27 -4.29 0.55 14.66
N GLY A 28 -3.69 1.41 13.83
CA GLY A 28 -2.25 1.73 13.91
C GLY A 28 -1.32 0.64 13.38
N VAL A 29 -1.85 -0.31 12.59
CA VAL A 29 -1.04 -1.23 11.77
C VAL A 29 -1.49 -1.16 10.32
N THR A 30 -0.53 -1.24 9.40
CA THR A 30 -0.77 -1.25 7.97
C THR A 30 -0.93 -2.70 7.48
N GLU A 31 -2.12 -3.03 7.03
CA GLU A 31 -2.46 -4.29 6.37
C GLU A 31 -2.16 -4.19 4.86
N VAL A 32 -1.15 -4.92 4.40
CA VAL A 32 -0.75 -4.98 2.98
C VAL A 32 -1.36 -6.23 2.36
N PHE A 33 -2.29 -6.05 1.42
CA PHE A 33 -2.93 -7.13 0.69
C PHE A 33 -2.12 -7.49 -0.55
N ILE A 34 -1.65 -8.74 -0.59
CA ILE A 34 -0.82 -9.27 -1.67
C ILE A 34 -1.61 -10.38 -2.35
N THR A 35 -2.02 -10.14 -3.60
CA THR A 35 -2.66 -11.19 -4.39
C THR A 35 -1.59 -12.07 -5.01
N MET A 36 -1.65 -13.36 -4.69
CA MET A 36 -0.76 -14.42 -5.17
C MET A 36 0.58 -14.52 -4.44
N ASN A 37 0.57 -15.30 -3.35
CA ASN A 37 1.66 -16.22 -3.07
C ASN A 37 1.07 -17.51 -2.47
N PRO A 38 1.05 -18.65 -3.19
CA PRO A 38 0.54 -19.91 -2.65
C PRO A 38 1.36 -20.42 -1.45
N SER A 39 2.56 -19.89 -1.24
CA SER A 39 3.40 -20.19 -0.07
C SER A 39 3.09 -19.33 1.15
N TRP A 40 2.15 -18.38 1.08
CA TRP A 40 1.75 -17.58 2.23
C TRP A 40 0.42 -18.05 2.80
N PRO A 41 0.35 -18.35 4.12
CA PRO A 41 -0.87 -18.79 4.78
C PRO A 41 -1.93 -17.68 4.89
N SER A 42 -1.58 -16.43 4.60
CA SER A 42 -2.50 -15.31 4.58
C SER A 42 -2.11 -14.31 3.51
N PRO A 43 -3.07 -13.81 2.70
CA PRO A 43 -2.80 -12.83 1.65
C PRO A 43 -2.58 -11.41 2.20
N THR A 44 -2.45 -11.25 3.52
CA THR A 44 -2.36 -9.95 4.19
C THR A 44 -1.17 -9.94 5.14
N LEU A 45 -0.26 -8.98 4.95
CA LEU A 45 0.87 -8.72 5.84
C LEU A 45 0.53 -7.58 6.80
N LYS A 46 0.95 -7.64 8.07
CA LYS A 46 0.64 -6.62 9.08
C LYS A 46 1.90 -5.87 9.48
N ILE A 47 2.07 -4.67 8.98
CA ILE A 47 3.27 -3.86 9.18
C ILE A 47 2.99 -2.80 10.25
N LYS A 48 3.99 -2.50 11.09
CA LYS A 48 3.90 -1.44 12.13
C LYS A 48 4.22 -0.04 11.61
N GLU A 49 4.80 0.05 10.41
CA GLU A 49 5.07 1.29 9.71
C GLU A 49 3.76 1.91 9.19
N PRO A 50 3.69 3.25 9.11
CA PRO A 50 2.51 3.95 8.62
C PRO A 50 2.25 3.69 7.14
N ILE A 51 0.98 3.76 6.74
CA ILE A 51 0.55 3.44 5.38
C ILE A 51 1.26 4.30 4.33
N ASP A 52 1.50 5.58 4.62
CA ASP A 52 2.20 6.52 3.71
C ASP A 52 3.62 6.09 3.40
N THR A 53 4.35 5.57 4.39
CA THR A 53 5.72 5.10 4.20
C THR A 53 5.74 3.88 3.29
N ILE A 54 4.80 2.95 3.51
CA ILE A 54 4.68 1.75 2.69
C ILE A 54 4.22 2.10 1.27
N ALA A 55 3.28 3.02 1.12
CA ALA A 55 2.81 3.52 -0.18
C ALA A 55 3.95 4.21 -0.95
N ALA A 56 4.72 5.07 -0.29
CA ALA A 56 5.88 5.72 -0.89
C ALA A 56 6.95 4.71 -1.34
N LEU A 57 7.23 3.69 -0.53
CA LEU A 57 8.16 2.62 -0.89
C LEU A 57 7.67 1.82 -2.10
N ILE A 58 6.37 1.52 -2.15
CA ILE A 58 5.74 0.82 -3.28
C ILE A 58 5.83 1.67 -4.54
N ASN A 59 5.47 2.95 -4.47
CA ASN A 59 5.55 3.89 -5.58
C ASN A 59 6.98 4.06 -6.09
N ALA A 60 7.96 4.18 -5.19
CA ALA A 60 9.37 4.25 -5.55
C ALA A 60 9.91 2.96 -6.19
N SER A 61 9.24 1.84 -5.98
CA SER A 61 9.64 0.53 -6.48
C SER A 61 8.85 0.06 -7.70
N MET A 62 7.78 0.76 -8.06
CA MET A 62 7.02 0.55 -9.27
C MET A 62 7.62 1.37 -10.42
N PRO A 63 7.67 0.84 -11.65
CA PRO A 63 7.97 1.66 -12.81
C PRO A 63 6.90 2.76 -12.96
N ASP A 64 7.30 3.99 -13.32
CA ASP A 64 6.53 5.27 -13.37
C ASP A 64 5.05 5.22 -13.83
N ASN A 65 4.61 4.14 -14.48
CA ASN A 65 3.28 3.99 -15.04
C ASN A 65 2.24 3.30 -14.13
N LEU A 66 2.58 2.94 -12.88
CA LEU A 66 1.70 2.15 -11.99
C LEU A 66 1.60 2.70 -10.55
N GLY A 67 1.78 4.00 -10.33
CA GLY A 67 1.71 4.60 -8.99
C GLY A 67 0.39 4.28 -8.26
N PHE A 68 0.52 3.73 -7.05
CA PHE A 68 -0.54 3.51 -6.09
C PHE A 68 -0.87 4.83 -5.38
N ILE A 69 -2.08 5.35 -5.58
CA ILE A 69 -2.61 6.49 -4.83
C ILE A 69 -3.30 5.90 -3.59
N PRO A 70 -2.86 6.21 -2.35
CA PRO A 70 -3.60 5.80 -1.17
C PRO A 70 -4.96 6.51 -1.16
N ASP A 71 -6.04 5.74 -1.04
CA ASP A 71 -7.39 6.25 -0.78
C ASP A 71 -7.44 6.85 0.63
N ASP A 72 -7.05 8.12 0.75
CA ASP A 72 -7.29 8.96 1.92
C ASP A 72 -8.68 9.60 1.77
N ASP A 73 -9.72 8.78 1.82
CA ASP A 73 -11.09 9.29 1.81
C ASP A 73 -11.48 9.63 3.25
N LEU A 74 -11.34 10.92 3.63
CA LEU A 74 -12.40 11.76 4.22
C LEU A 74 -11.85 13.02 4.90
N ILE A 75 -11.69 14.12 4.13
CA ILE A 75 -12.02 15.47 4.61
C ILE A 75 -12.90 16.18 3.58
N SER A 76 -14.18 16.27 3.96
CA SER A 76 -15.24 17.18 3.53
C SER A 76 -14.78 18.55 2.99
N GLY A 77 -15.32 18.97 1.83
CA GLY A 77 -15.36 20.39 1.46
C GLY A 77 -15.46 20.70 -0.05
N SER A 78 -16.68 20.97 -0.53
CA SER A 78 -17.05 21.76 -1.71
C SER A 78 -15.96 22.38 -2.59
N HIS A 79 -15.92 22.02 -3.88
CA HIS A 79 -16.29 22.97 -4.94
C HIS A 79 -16.62 22.25 -6.24
N GLY A 80 -17.83 22.53 -6.74
CA GLY A 80 -18.25 22.10 -8.06
C GLY A 80 -17.69 22.97 -9.19
N THR A 81 -17.89 22.43 -10.39
CA THR A 81 -18.20 23.15 -11.62
C THR A 81 -17.01 23.64 -12.46
N THR A 82 -16.89 22.97 -13.61
CA THR A 82 -16.65 23.49 -14.98
C THR A 82 -15.85 24.79 -15.14
N THR A 83 -14.87 24.76 -16.04
CA THR A 83 -14.78 25.72 -17.14
C THR A 83 -13.98 25.13 -18.29
N ALA A 84 -14.62 25.06 -19.46
CA ALA A 84 -13.97 25.07 -20.75
C ALA A 84 -13.38 26.47 -21.01
N VAL A 85 -12.19 26.52 -21.61
CA VAL A 85 -11.71 27.58 -22.51
C VAL A 85 -10.91 26.91 -23.62
#